data_AF-A0A954G164-F1
#
_entry.id   AF-A0A954G164-F1
#
_cell.length_a   1.000
_cell.length_b   1.000
_cell.length_c   1.000
_cell.angle_alpha   90.00
_cell.angle_beta   90.00
_cell.angle_gamma   90.00
#
_symmetry.space_group_name_H-M   'P 1'
#
loop_
_entity.id
_entity.type
_entity.pdbx_description
1 polymer ?
#
loop_
_entity_poly.entity_id
_entity_poly.type
_entity_poly.pdbx_seq_one_letter_code
_entity_poly.pdbx_strand_id
1 'polypeptide(L)'
;MNLIEKFNRRRVFGVLVLVLCFTAGSVSGLYAQGKRNGTGNGASEPVSPADYRSKNFLIHTDLPPDEARDLLERLEKMLVIISTYWGSPNRRVIECYVVKDLANWPPGSLHPAGLRSVAGGGGVTMSQTTYRGKQIVSAKSIVFATADRGTPQHEAVHAYCAQNFGRTGPVWYSEGMAEMGNNWKDVPKKGQPLSVSCERYVIDYIKRSEPKSLNEIVNSDEMTGDS
;
A
#
# COMPACT_ATOMS: atom_id res chain seq x y z
N MET A 1 -44.78 -0.07 -56.42
CA MET A 1 -43.87 -1.08 -57.00
C MET A 1 -42.65 -1.16 -56.13
N ASN A 2 -42.41 -2.36 -55.59
CA ASN A 2 -41.72 -2.64 -54.33
C ASN A 2 -40.19 -2.59 -54.42
N LEU A 3 -39.58 -1.96 -53.41
CA LEU A 3 -38.20 -2.12 -52.98
C LEU A 3 -38.22 -2.18 -51.44
N ILE A 4 -37.20 -2.80 -50.82
CA ILE A 4 -36.95 -2.90 -49.35
C ILE A 4 -37.70 -4.09 -48.71
N GLU A 5 -37.13 -5.07 -48.02
CA GLU A 5 -35.78 -5.37 -47.54
C GLU A 5 -35.71 -6.88 -47.24
N LYS A 6 -34.60 -7.55 -47.57
CA LYS A 6 -34.34 -8.94 -47.17
C LYS A 6 -33.75 -8.96 -45.76
N PHE A 7 -34.54 -9.51 -44.85
CA PHE A 7 -34.16 -9.97 -43.51
C PHE A 7 -32.90 -10.85 -43.57
N ASN A 8 -31.83 -10.47 -42.89
CA ASN A 8 -30.66 -11.33 -42.71
C ASN A 8 -30.31 -11.47 -41.22
N ARG A 9 -30.61 -12.66 -40.68
CA ARG A 9 -30.25 -13.12 -39.34
C ARG A 9 -28.74 -13.02 -39.14
N ARG A 10 -28.28 -12.19 -38.21
CA ARG A 10 -26.95 -12.31 -37.63
C ARG A 10 -27.07 -12.79 -36.18
N ARG A 11 -26.51 -13.96 -35.94
CA ARG A 11 -26.39 -14.63 -34.65
C ARG A 11 -25.44 -13.80 -33.77
N VAL A 12 -25.90 -13.44 -32.57
CA VAL A 12 -25.06 -12.90 -31.50
C VAL A 12 -24.29 -14.07 -30.91
N PHE A 13 -22.98 -14.12 -31.14
CA PHE A 13 -22.08 -14.97 -30.37
C PHE A 13 -21.54 -14.13 -29.20
N GLY A 14 -21.98 -14.47 -27.98
CA GLY A 14 -21.37 -13.95 -26.76
C GLY A 14 -20.02 -14.62 -26.54
N VAL A 15 -18.98 -13.81 -26.32
CA VAL A 15 -17.66 -14.29 -25.91
C VAL A 15 -17.57 -14.14 -24.39
N LEU A 16 -17.69 -15.27 -23.71
CA LEU A 16 -17.37 -15.43 -22.29
C LEU A 16 -15.85 -15.62 -22.19
N VAL A 17 -15.13 -14.61 -21.70
CA VAL A 17 -13.68 -14.73 -21.47
C VAL A 17 -13.48 -15.27 -20.06
N LEU A 18 -13.14 -16.56 -19.99
CA LEU A 18 -12.76 -17.28 -18.79
C LEU A 18 -11.24 -17.50 -18.86
N VAL A 19 -10.48 -16.75 -18.06
CA VAL A 19 -9.01 -16.89 -18.00
C VAL A 19 -8.66 -17.83 -16.85
N LEU A 20 -8.37 -19.07 -17.22
CA LEU A 20 -7.69 -20.08 -16.41
C LEU A 20 -6.23 -20.11 -16.88
N CYS A 21 -5.29 -19.74 -16.02
CA CYS A 21 -3.87 -20.00 -16.25
C CYS A 21 -3.33 -20.87 -15.12
N PHE A 22 -3.26 -22.17 -15.41
CA PHE A 22 -2.36 -23.11 -14.76
C PHE A 22 -0.94 -22.87 -15.30
N THR A 23 0.03 -22.64 -14.42
CA THR A 23 1.43 -22.98 -14.69
C THR A 23 1.98 -23.74 -13.49
N ALA A 24 2.14 -25.06 -13.68
CA ALA A 24 3.05 -25.87 -12.90
C ALA A 24 4.46 -25.61 -13.43
N GLY A 25 5.34 -25.14 -12.55
CA GLY A 25 6.75 -24.92 -12.82
C GLY A 25 7.52 -25.02 -11.51
N SER A 26 7.92 -26.24 -11.16
CA SER A 26 8.81 -26.50 -10.03
C SER A 26 10.18 -25.88 -10.31
N VAL A 27 10.54 -24.84 -9.56
CA VAL A 27 11.92 -24.37 -9.46
C VAL A 27 12.38 -24.57 -8.02
N SER A 28 13.21 -25.59 -7.83
CA SER A 28 13.92 -25.86 -6.59
C SER A 28 14.94 -24.76 -6.33
N GLY A 29 14.55 -23.74 -5.58
CA GLY A 29 15.47 -22.74 -5.02
C GLY A 29 16.01 -23.20 -3.67
N LEU A 30 17.24 -23.70 -3.65
CA LEU A 30 18.02 -23.86 -2.43
C LEU A 30 18.31 -22.48 -1.83
N TYR A 31 17.65 -22.13 -0.72
CA TYR A 31 18.10 -21.05 0.15
C TYR A 31 18.57 -21.63 1.49
N ALA A 32 19.77 -21.19 1.85
CA ALA A 32 20.51 -21.63 3.02
C ALA A 32 19.75 -21.33 4.31
N GLN A 33 19.59 -22.39 5.10
CA GLN A 33 19.01 -22.41 6.44
C GLN A 33 19.89 -21.62 7.41
N GLY A 34 19.51 -20.37 7.67
CA GLY A 34 20.00 -19.58 8.79
C GLY A 34 19.47 -20.16 10.11
N LYS A 35 20.36 -20.86 10.83
CA LYS A 35 20.30 -21.32 12.22
C LYS A 35 19.03 -20.97 13.04
N ARG A 36 18.13 -21.96 13.12
CA ARG A 36 17.11 -22.12 14.16
C ARG A 36 17.81 -22.48 15.50
N ASN A 37 17.71 -21.60 16.48
CA ASN A 37 17.66 -21.92 17.91
C ASN A 37 16.35 -21.26 18.38
N GLY A 38 15.39 -21.85 19.07
CA GLY A 38 15.22 -23.13 19.75
C GLY A 38 13.78 -23.09 20.27
N THR A 39 13.17 -24.25 20.38
CA THR A 39 11.77 -24.51 20.74
C THR A 39 11.29 -23.81 22.01
N GLY A 40 10.33 -22.91 21.85
CA GLY A 40 9.34 -22.55 22.87
C GLY A 40 7.96 -22.87 22.32
N ASN A 41 7.41 -24.02 22.74
CA ASN A 41 6.03 -24.40 22.45
C ASN A 41 5.13 -23.58 23.39
N GLY A 42 4.98 -22.30 23.09
CA GLY A 42 3.96 -21.44 23.67
C GLY A 42 3.03 -21.07 22.54
N ALA A 43 1.82 -21.63 22.51
CA ALA A 43 0.73 -20.95 21.82
C ALA A 43 0.66 -19.56 22.45
N SER A 44 1.20 -18.55 21.78
CA SER A 44 1.04 -17.16 22.19
C SER A 44 -0.46 -16.95 22.29
N GLU A 45 -0.96 -16.54 23.46
CA GLU A 45 -2.37 -16.23 23.60
C GLU A 45 -2.77 -15.23 22.52
N PRO A 46 -3.97 -15.38 21.91
CA PRO A 46 -4.43 -14.50 20.86
C PRO A 46 -4.39 -13.06 21.37
N VAL A 47 -3.48 -12.26 20.78
CA VAL A 47 -3.31 -10.85 21.15
C VAL A 47 -4.48 -10.12 20.53
N SER A 48 -5.45 -9.72 21.34
CA SER A 48 -6.55 -8.88 20.84
C SER A 48 -5.98 -7.56 20.32
N PRO A 49 -6.49 -7.03 19.19
CA PRO A 49 -6.05 -5.75 18.65
C PRO A 49 -6.14 -4.63 19.71
N ALA A 50 -5.11 -3.80 19.76
CA ALA A 50 -5.00 -2.68 20.68
C ALA A 50 -4.64 -1.38 19.95
N ASP A 51 -4.95 -0.27 20.60
CA ASP A 51 -4.76 1.07 20.05
C ASP A 51 -3.44 1.67 20.53
N TYR A 52 -2.63 2.16 19.60
CA TYR A 52 -1.42 2.93 19.89
C TYR A 52 -1.47 4.25 19.13
N ARG A 53 -1.03 5.31 19.79
CA ARG A 53 -1.17 6.68 19.27
C ARG A 53 0.15 7.44 19.35
N SER A 54 0.43 8.19 18.29
CA SER A 54 1.45 9.22 18.23
C SER A 54 0.82 10.56 17.86
N LYS A 55 1.64 11.58 17.54
CA LYS A 55 1.15 12.90 17.14
C LYS A 55 0.29 12.83 15.87
N ASN A 56 0.76 12.07 14.88
CA ASN A 56 0.18 12.03 13.54
C ASN A 56 -0.50 10.70 13.20
N PHE A 57 -0.36 9.67 14.02
CA PHE A 57 -0.92 8.34 13.75
C PHE A 57 -1.77 7.81 14.90
N LEU A 58 -2.81 7.08 14.55
CA LEU A 58 -3.53 6.14 15.40
C LEU A 58 -3.44 4.79 14.72
N ILE A 59 -2.80 3.80 15.35
CA ILE A 59 -2.74 2.44 14.84
C ILE A 59 -3.62 1.53 15.71
N HIS A 60 -4.42 0.71 15.05
CA HIS A 60 -5.14 -0.42 15.60
C HIS A 60 -4.37 -1.68 15.16
N THR A 61 -3.82 -2.44 16.09
CA THR A 61 -2.95 -3.57 15.73
C THR A 61 -2.93 -4.68 16.76
N ASP A 62 -2.77 -5.92 16.28
CA ASP A 62 -2.47 -7.11 17.07
C ASP A 62 -0.96 -7.39 17.19
N LEU A 63 -0.11 -6.42 16.81
CA LEU A 63 1.31 -6.47 17.09
C LEU A 63 1.59 -6.43 18.61
N PRO A 64 2.64 -7.13 19.09
CA PRO A 64 3.14 -6.95 20.44
C PRO A 64 3.46 -5.46 20.73
N PRO A 65 3.33 -4.99 21.98
CA PRO A 65 3.49 -3.57 22.32
C PRO A 65 4.80 -2.93 21.85
N ASP A 66 5.91 -3.66 21.91
CA ASP A 66 7.22 -3.13 21.48
C ASP A 66 7.30 -2.99 19.95
N GLU A 67 6.75 -3.95 19.20
CA GLU A 67 6.64 -3.87 17.73
C GLU A 67 5.70 -2.75 17.28
N ALA A 68 4.58 -2.54 18.00
CA ALA A 68 3.64 -1.47 17.71
C ALA A 68 4.25 -0.07 17.94
N ARG A 69 5.06 0.09 18.99
CA ARG A 69 5.79 1.35 19.25
C ARG A 69 6.87 1.60 18.21
N ASP A 70 7.65 0.60 17.84
CA ASP A 70 8.62 0.70 16.74
C ASP A 70 7.95 1.12 15.43
N LEU A 71 6.79 0.53 15.10
CA LEU A 71 6.02 0.91 13.93
C LEU A 71 5.58 2.38 13.97
N LEU A 72 5.09 2.87 15.11
CA LEU A 72 4.75 4.29 15.25
C LEU A 72 5.95 5.20 15.02
N GLU A 73 7.12 4.85 15.57
CA GLU A 73 8.35 5.63 15.37
C GLU A 73 8.76 5.68 13.89
N ARG A 74 8.68 4.54 13.18
CA ARG A 74 8.96 4.49 11.73
C ARG A 74 7.97 5.31 10.92
N LEU A 75 6.67 5.23 11.23
CA LEU A 75 5.63 6.02 10.58
C LEU A 75 5.84 7.53 10.79
N GLU A 76 6.13 7.97 12.02
CA GLU A 76 6.43 9.36 12.32
C GLU A 76 7.70 9.85 11.61
N LYS A 77 8.77 9.04 11.61
CA LYS A 77 10.02 9.36 10.91
C LYS A 77 9.77 9.54 9.42
N MET A 78 9.07 8.60 8.78
CA MET A 78 8.68 8.70 7.38
C MET A 78 7.87 9.98 7.14
N LEU A 79 6.87 10.27 7.98
CA LEU A 79 6.01 11.43 7.82
C LEU A 79 6.78 12.75 7.91
N VAL A 80 7.72 12.87 8.85
CA VAL A 80 8.60 14.05 8.95
C VAL A 80 9.40 14.26 7.66
N ILE A 81 9.91 13.18 7.08
CA ILE A 81 10.73 13.23 5.88
C ILE A 81 9.89 13.66 4.67
N ILE A 82 8.75 13.02 4.45
CA ILE A 82 7.92 13.32 3.29
C ILE A 82 7.23 14.70 3.40
N SER A 83 6.82 15.11 4.60
CA SER A 83 6.28 16.47 4.82
C SER A 83 7.32 17.56 4.60
N THR A 84 8.60 17.27 4.91
CA THR A 84 9.72 18.16 4.58
C THR A 84 9.94 18.24 3.08
N TYR A 85 9.95 17.09 2.39
CA TYR A 85 10.12 17.03 0.93
C TYR A 85 9.04 17.82 0.18
N TRP A 86 7.77 17.64 0.56
CA TRP A 86 6.65 18.34 -0.07
C TRP A 86 6.36 19.73 0.52
N GLY A 87 7.09 20.16 1.55
CA GLY A 87 6.90 21.46 2.18
C GLY A 87 5.52 21.66 2.81
N SER A 88 4.86 20.58 3.25
CA SER A 88 3.50 20.62 3.78
C SER A 88 3.37 19.74 5.01
N PRO A 89 3.01 20.27 6.20
CA PRO A 89 2.82 19.42 7.38
C PRO A 89 1.57 18.57 7.22
N ASN A 90 1.56 17.38 7.84
CA ASN A 90 0.36 16.55 7.89
C ASN A 90 -0.80 17.30 8.55
N ARG A 91 -1.98 17.27 7.92
CA ARG A 91 -3.13 18.09 8.33
C ARG A 91 -4.01 17.41 9.36
N ARG A 92 -3.97 16.08 9.44
CA ARG A 92 -4.86 15.28 10.30
C ARG A 92 -4.23 13.94 10.66
N VAL A 93 -4.55 13.44 11.85
CA VAL A 93 -4.14 12.08 12.27
C VAL A 93 -4.56 11.06 11.21
N ILE A 94 -3.61 10.26 10.75
CA ILE A 94 -3.82 9.11 9.87
C ILE A 94 -4.20 7.92 10.75
N GLU A 95 -5.35 7.32 10.48
CA GLU A 95 -5.86 6.13 11.15
C GLU A 95 -5.39 4.89 10.37
N CYS A 96 -4.78 3.92 11.05
CA CYS A 96 -4.27 2.71 10.41
C CYS A 96 -4.79 1.46 11.14
N TYR A 97 -5.23 0.47 10.39
CA TYR A 97 -5.49 -0.89 10.84
C TYR A 97 -4.35 -1.76 10.33
N VAL A 98 -3.43 -2.13 11.22
CA VAL A 98 -2.22 -2.86 10.88
C VAL A 98 -2.32 -4.26 11.44
N VAL A 99 -2.43 -5.24 10.56
CA VAL A 99 -2.81 -6.61 10.89
C VAL A 99 -1.59 -7.53 10.78
N LYS A 100 -1.22 -8.18 11.88
CA LYS A 100 -0.22 -9.26 11.90
C LYS A 100 -0.86 -10.61 11.59
N ASP A 101 -1.97 -10.92 12.27
CA ASP A 101 -2.74 -12.14 12.06
C ASP A 101 -4.24 -11.83 12.06
N LEU A 102 -4.91 -12.06 10.93
CA LEU A 102 -6.34 -11.85 10.78
C LEU A 102 -7.18 -12.65 11.79
N ALA A 103 -6.67 -13.77 12.31
CA ALA A 103 -7.37 -14.59 13.30
C ALA A 103 -7.57 -13.86 14.65
N ASN A 104 -6.73 -12.86 14.95
CA ASN A 104 -6.85 -12.06 16.17
C ASN A 104 -7.97 -11.01 16.08
N TRP A 105 -8.46 -10.71 14.88
CA TRP A 105 -9.40 -9.61 14.64
C TRP A 105 -10.86 -10.10 14.68
N PRO A 106 -11.75 -9.45 15.45
CA PRO A 106 -13.15 -9.83 15.48
C PRO A 106 -13.81 -9.75 14.10
N PRO A 107 -14.71 -10.68 13.73
CA PRO A 107 -15.45 -10.60 12.47
C PRO A 107 -16.17 -9.25 12.32
N GLY A 108 -16.02 -8.61 11.16
CA GLY A 108 -16.63 -7.31 10.85
C GLY A 108 -15.90 -6.09 11.43
N SER A 109 -14.78 -6.28 12.16
CA SER A 109 -13.97 -5.17 12.68
C SER A 109 -13.19 -4.40 11.60
N LEU A 110 -12.90 -5.05 10.47
CA LEU A 110 -12.21 -4.44 9.33
C LEU A 110 -13.18 -4.11 8.20
N HIS A 111 -12.93 -3.01 7.51
CA HIS A 111 -13.67 -2.66 6.31
C HIS A 111 -13.48 -3.75 5.22
N PRO A 112 -14.53 -4.16 4.46
CA PRO A 112 -14.43 -5.29 3.52
C PRO A 112 -13.31 -5.17 2.49
N ALA A 113 -13.03 -3.97 1.99
CA ALA A 113 -11.91 -3.76 1.07
C ALA A 113 -10.54 -3.85 1.75
N GLY A 114 -10.44 -3.43 3.02
CA GLY A 114 -9.22 -3.55 3.82
C GLY A 114 -8.93 -5.01 4.14
N LEU A 115 -9.95 -5.74 4.59
CA LEU A 115 -9.87 -7.18 4.82
C LEU A 115 -9.39 -7.94 3.57
N ARG A 116 -9.93 -7.62 2.39
CA ARG A 116 -9.49 -8.26 1.14
C ARG A 116 -8.03 -8.00 0.83
N SER A 117 -7.55 -6.76 0.98
CA SER A 117 -6.15 -6.43 0.69
C SER A 117 -5.21 -7.11 1.68
N VAL A 118 -5.50 -6.99 2.98
CA VAL A 118 -4.73 -7.62 4.05
C VAL A 118 -4.69 -9.14 3.90
N ALA A 119 -5.82 -9.78 3.57
CA ALA A 119 -5.86 -11.23 3.32
C ALA A 119 -5.05 -11.66 2.09
N GLY A 120 -4.84 -10.75 1.12
CA GLY A 120 -3.94 -10.94 -0.02
C GLY A 120 -2.46 -10.70 0.32
N GLY A 121 -2.14 -10.29 1.55
CA GLY A 121 -0.78 -9.96 1.99
C GLY A 121 -0.41 -8.48 1.85
N GLY A 122 -1.34 -7.63 1.42
CA GLY A 122 -1.07 -6.26 1.00
C GLY A 122 -1.70 -5.15 1.84
N GLY A 123 -1.74 -3.96 1.24
CA GLY A 123 -2.26 -2.72 1.81
C GLY A 123 -3.35 -2.06 0.96
N VAL A 124 -4.14 -1.19 1.59
CA VAL A 124 -5.00 -0.26 0.88
C VAL A 124 -5.29 0.98 1.71
N THR A 125 -5.18 2.13 1.07
CA THR A 125 -5.59 3.42 1.63
C THR A 125 -6.95 3.84 1.09
N MET A 126 -7.88 4.09 2.01
CA MET A 126 -9.20 4.63 1.69
C MET A 126 -9.27 6.08 2.10
N SER A 127 -9.54 6.96 1.13
CA SER A 127 -9.58 8.40 1.36
C SER A 127 -10.91 9.00 0.94
N GLN A 128 -11.42 9.92 1.74
CA GLN A 128 -12.58 10.73 1.43
C GLN A 128 -12.20 12.21 1.55
N THR A 129 -12.35 12.94 0.46
CA THR A 129 -12.06 14.37 0.38
C THR A 129 -13.33 15.14 0.02
N THR A 130 -13.63 16.18 0.78
CA THR A 130 -14.69 17.13 0.50
C THR A 130 -14.09 18.43 0.00
N TYR A 131 -14.65 18.96 -1.09
CA TYR A 131 -14.22 20.20 -1.73
C TYR A 131 -15.31 21.27 -1.62
N ARG A 132 -14.88 22.53 -1.50
CA ARG A 132 -15.71 23.71 -1.76
C ARG A 132 -15.04 24.51 -2.88
N GLY A 133 -15.59 24.41 -4.08
CA GLY A 133 -14.88 24.85 -5.28
C GLY A 133 -13.59 24.07 -5.46
N LYS A 134 -12.45 24.77 -5.61
CA LYS A 134 -11.12 24.16 -5.73
C LYS A 134 -10.41 23.94 -4.38
N GLN A 135 -11.04 24.32 -3.27
CA GLN A 135 -10.44 24.26 -1.95
C GLN A 135 -10.86 22.97 -1.22
N ILE A 136 -9.89 22.27 -0.64
CA ILE A 136 -10.13 21.14 0.26
C ILE A 136 -10.66 21.68 1.58
N VAL A 137 -11.88 21.29 1.95
CA VAL A 137 -12.50 21.66 3.24
C VAL A 137 -12.36 20.56 4.29
N SER A 138 -12.28 19.31 3.86
CA SER A 138 -12.02 18.17 4.74
C SER A 138 -11.40 17.05 3.91
N ALA A 139 -10.44 16.34 4.51
CA ALA A 139 -9.94 15.08 3.99
C ALA A 139 -9.71 14.13 5.17
N LYS A 140 -10.12 12.87 5.02
CA LYS A 140 -9.86 11.80 5.97
C LYS A 140 -9.35 10.60 5.19
N SER A 141 -8.30 9.98 5.69
CA SER A 141 -7.78 8.72 5.16
C SER A 141 -7.71 7.67 6.25
N ILE A 142 -7.99 6.43 5.88
CA ILE A 142 -7.85 5.24 6.72
C ILE A 142 -7.00 4.23 5.94
N VAL A 143 -5.92 3.77 6.58
CA VAL A 143 -5.01 2.75 6.06
C VAL A 143 -5.43 1.39 6.59
N PHE A 144 -5.46 0.38 5.73
CA PHE A 144 -5.50 -1.03 6.11
C PHE A 144 -4.25 -1.70 5.52
N ALA A 145 -3.45 -2.37 6.33
CA ALA A 145 -2.20 -2.95 5.86
C ALA A 145 -1.83 -4.20 6.66
N THR A 146 -1.12 -5.12 6.03
CA THR A 146 -0.35 -6.13 6.77
C THR A 146 0.76 -5.45 7.59
N ALA A 147 1.20 -6.08 8.67
CA ALA A 147 2.29 -5.57 9.51
C ALA A 147 3.67 -5.68 8.85
N ASP A 148 3.77 -6.38 7.71
CA ASP A 148 5.04 -6.75 7.08
C ASP A 148 5.52 -5.72 6.04
N ARG A 149 6.78 -5.88 5.62
CA ARG A 149 7.38 -5.30 4.39
C ARG A 149 7.34 -3.78 4.24
N GLY A 150 6.99 -3.04 5.29
CA GLY A 150 6.80 -1.60 5.20
C GLY A 150 5.52 -1.19 4.48
N THR A 151 4.59 -2.12 4.24
CA THR A 151 3.27 -1.85 3.69
C THR A 151 2.52 -0.76 4.48
N PRO A 152 2.57 -0.69 5.83
CA PRO A 152 1.96 0.41 6.56
C PRO A 152 2.55 1.78 6.22
N GLN A 153 3.88 1.86 5.99
CA GLN A 153 4.54 3.10 5.57
C GLN A 153 4.15 3.47 4.14
N HIS A 154 4.17 2.50 3.21
CA HIS A 154 3.72 2.71 1.82
C HIS A 154 2.32 3.34 1.80
N GLU A 155 1.36 2.70 2.46
CA GLU A 155 -0.02 3.18 2.50
C GLU A 155 -0.16 4.52 3.25
N ALA A 156 0.63 4.75 4.30
CA ALA A 156 0.63 6.02 5.00
C ALA A 156 1.10 7.20 4.11
N VAL A 157 1.95 6.97 3.10
CA VAL A 157 2.28 8.00 2.09
C VAL A 157 1.04 8.37 1.27
N HIS A 158 0.27 7.38 0.81
CA HIS A 158 -0.98 7.61 0.08
C HIS A 158 -1.99 8.39 0.92
N ALA A 159 -2.12 8.02 2.20
CA ALA A 159 -3.00 8.69 3.14
C ALA A 159 -2.58 10.15 3.35
N TYR A 160 -1.28 10.39 3.56
CA TYR A 160 -0.74 11.75 3.67
C TYR A 160 -1.06 12.59 2.42
N CYS A 161 -0.79 12.05 1.23
CA CYS A 161 -1.05 12.75 -0.04
C CYS A 161 -2.52 13.12 -0.19
N ALA A 162 -3.44 12.18 0.07
CA ALA A 162 -4.86 12.44 -0.01
C ALA A 162 -5.32 13.49 1.01
N GLN A 163 -4.81 13.46 2.25
CA GLN A 163 -5.17 14.45 3.26
C GLN A 163 -4.65 15.86 2.97
N ASN A 164 -3.47 15.96 2.37
CA ASN A 164 -2.81 17.23 2.11
C ASN A 164 -3.23 17.86 0.78
N PHE A 165 -3.35 17.03 -0.27
CA PHE A 165 -3.56 17.46 -1.66
C PHE A 165 -4.93 17.04 -2.21
N GLY A 166 -5.73 16.35 -1.41
CA GLY A 166 -7.12 15.98 -1.73
C GLY A 166 -7.24 14.74 -2.63
N ARG A 167 -6.10 14.24 -3.14
CA ARG A 167 -5.93 13.03 -3.94
C ARG A 167 -4.50 12.52 -3.78
N THR A 168 -4.27 11.26 -4.13
CA THR A 168 -2.95 10.63 -4.02
C THR A 168 -1.95 11.17 -5.05
N GLY A 169 -2.40 11.46 -6.27
CA GLY A 169 -1.57 11.96 -7.36
C GLY A 169 -1.67 11.08 -8.61
N PRO A 170 -0.84 11.33 -9.64
CA PRO A 170 -0.65 10.41 -10.77
C PRO A 170 0.01 9.11 -10.29
N VAL A 171 -0.44 7.96 -10.80
CA VAL A 171 -0.06 6.63 -10.32
C VAL A 171 1.46 6.44 -10.24
N TRP A 172 2.19 6.67 -11.33
CA TRP A 172 3.64 6.48 -11.35
C TRP A 172 4.37 7.24 -10.23
N TYR A 173 3.89 8.45 -9.92
CA TYR A 173 4.51 9.32 -8.94
C TYR A 173 4.08 8.93 -7.53
N SER A 174 2.78 8.68 -7.30
CA SER A 174 2.29 8.29 -5.99
C SER A 174 2.88 6.96 -5.53
N GLU A 175 2.87 5.94 -6.39
CA GLU A 175 3.44 4.63 -6.09
C GLU A 175 4.97 4.72 -5.90
N GLY A 176 5.68 5.41 -6.81
CA GLY A 176 7.13 5.58 -6.66
C GLY A 176 7.52 6.28 -5.36
N MET A 177 6.76 7.29 -4.92
CA MET A 177 7.00 7.97 -3.65
C MET A 177 6.61 7.12 -2.44
N ALA A 178 5.57 6.29 -2.56
CA ALA A 178 5.15 5.36 -1.51
C ALA A 178 6.14 4.21 -1.30
N GLU A 179 6.70 3.65 -2.38
CA GLU A 179 7.79 2.67 -2.35
C GLU A 179 9.06 3.20 -1.65
N MET A 180 9.36 4.49 -1.86
CA MET A 180 10.43 5.16 -1.12
C MET A 180 10.09 5.35 0.38
N GLY A 181 8.81 5.32 0.75
CA GLY A 181 8.26 5.39 2.11
C GLY A 181 8.91 4.44 3.10
N ASN A 182 9.26 3.23 2.67
CA ASN A 182 9.92 2.24 3.52
C ASN A 182 11.45 2.42 3.62
N ASN A 183 12.03 3.25 2.75
CA ASN A 183 13.47 3.29 2.48
C ASN A 183 14.19 4.54 3.01
N TRP A 184 13.51 5.35 3.82
CA TRP A 184 14.09 6.58 4.34
C TRP A 184 15.10 6.29 5.47
N LYS A 185 16.33 6.78 5.30
CA LYS A 185 17.42 6.50 6.24
C LYS A 185 17.32 7.33 7.50
N ASP A 186 17.41 8.65 7.38
CA ASP A 186 17.44 9.59 8.51
C ASP A 186 16.68 10.85 8.17
N VAL A 187 16.11 11.49 9.19
CA VAL A 187 15.57 12.84 9.04
C VAL A 187 16.74 13.77 8.73
N PRO A 188 16.78 14.42 7.55
CA PRO A 188 17.91 15.25 7.18
C PRO A 188 18.01 16.44 8.13
N LYS A 189 19.23 16.78 8.55
CA LYS A 189 19.46 18.07 9.20
C LYS A 189 19.21 19.19 8.20
N LYS A 190 18.79 20.36 8.69
CA LYS A 190 18.58 21.55 7.85
C LYS A 190 19.81 21.79 6.96
N GLY A 191 19.59 21.80 5.64
CA GLY A 191 20.65 22.00 4.64
C GLY A 191 21.36 20.72 4.16
N GLN A 192 21.00 19.53 4.66
CA GLN A 192 21.49 18.26 4.13
C GLN A 192 20.52 17.67 3.09
N PRO A 193 21.04 16.98 2.07
CA PRO A 193 20.20 16.32 1.08
C PRO A 193 19.42 15.17 1.72
N LEU A 194 18.18 15.00 1.27
CA LEU A 194 17.39 13.80 1.54
C LEU A 194 18.09 12.58 0.91
N SER A 195 18.10 11.45 1.63
CA SER A 195 18.65 10.20 1.10
C SER A 195 17.72 9.02 1.41
N VAL A 196 17.59 8.14 0.44
CA VAL A 196 16.86 6.87 0.51
C VAL A 196 17.80 5.71 0.19
N SER A 197 17.55 4.54 0.75
CA SER A 197 18.05 3.29 0.17
C SER A 197 17.18 2.86 -1.01
N CYS A 198 17.76 2.07 -1.91
CA CYS A 198 16.98 1.33 -2.89
C CYS A 198 17.18 -0.15 -2.57
N GLU A 199 16.09 -0.87 -2.36
CA GLU A 199 16.12 -2.28 -2.04
C GLU A 199 16.77 -3.08 -3.15
N ARG A 200 17.48 -4.16 -2.79
CA ARG A 200 18.28 -4.90 -3.78
C ARG A 200 17.41 -5.51 -4.87
N TYR A 201 16.22 -5.99 -4.53
CA TYR A 201 15.31 -6.57 -5.51
C TYR A 201 14.83 -5.52 -6.53
N VAL A 202 14.65 -4.25 -6.13
CA VAL A 202 14.30 -3.16 -7.04
C VAL A 202 15.44 -2.90 -8.01
N ILE A 203 16.68 -2.85 -7.51
CA ILE A 203 17.88 -2.72 -8.36
C ILE A 203 17.96 -3.88 -9.35
N ASP A 204 17.74 -5.12 -8.89
CA ASP A 204 17.82 -6.30 -9.73
C ASP A 204 16.68 -6.33 -10.78
N TYR A 205 15.48 -5.86 -10.44
CA TYR A 205 14.37 -5.66 -11.38
C TYR A 205 14.74 -4.62 -12.45
N ILE A 206 15.18 -3.43 -12.06
CA ILE A 206 15.55 -2.35 -12.99
C ILE A 206 16.66 -2.80 -13.94
N LYS A 207 17.61 -3.61 -13.47
CA LYS A 207 18.71 -4.13 -14.30
C LYS A 207 18.29 -5.21 -15.31
N ARG A 208 17.20 -5.92 -15.06
CA ARG A 208 16.75 -7.06 -15.87
C ARG A 208 15.58 -6.74 -16.78
N SER A 209 14.79 -5.75 -16.42
CA SER A 209 13.61 -5.32 -17.19
C SER A 209 14.00 -4.41 -18.35
N GLU A 210 13.24 -4.48 -19.44
CA GLU A 210 13.35 -3.51 -20.53
C GLU A 210 12.94 -2.11 -20.02
N PRO A 211 13.80 -1.09 -20.14
CA PRO A 211 13.46 0.25 -19.65
C PRO A 211 12.27 0.83 -20.41
N LYS A 212 11.20 1.16 -19.68
CA LYS A 212 10.09 1.96 -20.23
C LYS A 212 10.57 3.36 -20.59
N SER A 213 10.04 3.92 -21.66
CA SER A 213 10.20 5.34 -21.97
C SER A 213 9.52 6.20 -20.91
N LEU A 214 9.96 7.46 -20.80
CA LEU A 214 9.32 8.41 -19.89
C LEU A 214 7.83 8.58 -20.19
N ASN A 215 7.44 8.53 -21.47
CA ASN A 215 6.04 8.66 -21.87
C ASN A 215 5.20 7.47 -21.40
N GLU A 216 5.75 6.25 -21.49
CA GLU A 216 5.08 5.06 -20.98
C GLU A 216 4.94 5.10 -19.46
N ILE A 217 5.94 5.63 -18.73
CA ILE A 217 5.86 5.77 -17.27
C ILE A 217 4.80 6.80 -16.86
N VAL A 218 4.77 7.95 -17.53
CA VAL A 218 3.91 9.08 -17.10
C VAL A 218 2.45 8.90 -17.54
N ASN A 219 2.22 8.22 -18.67
CA ASN A 219 0.91 8.08 -19.30
C ASN A 219 0.42 6.62 -19.40
N SER A 220 0.94 5.69 -18.60
CA SER A 220 0.42 4.32 -18.54
C SER A 220 -0.99 4.26 -17.94
N ASP A 221 -1.79 3.30 -18.41
CA ASP A 221 -3.07 2.92 -17.79
C ASP A 221 -2.90 1.98 -16.56
N GLU A 222 -1.74 2.02 -15.91
CA GLU A 222 -1.45 1.23 -14.71
C GLU A 222 -2.34 1.67 -13.54
N MET A 223 -2.85 0.71 -12.77
CA MET A 223 -3.67 0.94 -11.59
C MET A 223 -2.91 0.60 -10.32
N THR A 224 -3.16 1.35 -9.25
CA THR A 224 -2.60 1.16 -7.90
C THR A 224 -3.15 -0.11 -7.24
N GLY A 225 -2.37 -0.80 -6.40
CA GLY A 225 -2.90 -1.80 -5.44
C GLY A 225 -2.20 -3.16 -5.36
N ASP A 226 -0.92 -3.27 -5.74
CA ASP A 226 -0.11 -4.49 -5.61
C ASP A 226 0.85 -4.50 -4.40
N SER A 227 0.75 -3.50 -3.52
CA SER A 227 1.55 -3.33 -2.30
C SER A 227 1.09 -4.20 -1.13
#